data_AF-A0A370GAP3-F1
#
_entry.id   AF-A0A370GAP3-F1
#
_cell.length_a   1.000
_cell.length_b   1.000
_cell.length_c   1.000
_cell.angle_alpha   90.00
_cell.angle_beta   90.00
_cell.angle_gamma   90.00
#
_symmetry.space_group_name_H-M   'P 1'
#
loop_
_entity.id
_entity.type
_entity.pdbx_description
1 polymer ?
#
loop_
_entity_poly.entity_id
_entity_poly.type
_entity_poly.pdbx_seq_one_letter_code
_entity_poly.pdbx_strand_id
1 'polypeptide(L)'
;MNKAGWVSIVMGLMSQVMAPPLHAETVSTQPVINQSGKHATMKFNNFIYIFLGPELDPKQHRAVIKTDKLTYTTVGIDFKHKEKVIEVAKEAVANGAQMIELCGGFGPLWIAKVTEAIQGKVPVGSVAYGPEARKPLVDLLS
;
A
#
# COMPACT_ATOMS: atom_id res chain seq x y z
N MET A 1 17.13 -6.79 60.41
CA MET A 1 16.37 -7.48 61.46
C MET A 1 16.02 -6.47 62.55
N ASN A 2 14.73 -6.18 62.74
CA ASN A 2 14.05 -5.68 63.96
C ASN A 2 12.58 -5.38 63.54
N LYS A 3 11.65 -6.30 63.83
CA LYS A 3 10.75 -6.38 65.00
C LYS A 3 9.50 -5.50 64.89
N ALA A 4 8.42 -6.16 64.45
CA ALA A 4 7.04 -6.13 64.93
C ALA A 4 6.36 -4.81 65.34
N GLY A 5 5.21 -4.54 64.68
CA GLY A 5 3.95 -4.56 65.42
C GLY A 5 2.91 -3.48 65.11
N TRP A 6 1.65 -3.94 65.13
CA TRP A 6 0.43 -3.27 65.60
C TRP A 6 -0.61 -2.72 64.58
N VAL A 7 -1.82 -3.25 64.80
CA VAL A 7 -3.13 -3.15 64.14
C VAL A 7 -3.89 -1.89 64.59
N SER A 8 -4.70 -1.28 63.69
CA SER A 8 -6.09 -0.79 63.89
C SER A 8 -6.54 -0.02 62.63
N ILE A 9 -7.48 -0.48 61.80
CA ILE A 9 -8.96 -0.51 61.95
C ILE A 9 -9.57 0.88 62.18
N VAL A 10 -10.23 1.46 61.15
CA VAL A 10 -11.59 2.09 61.14
C VAL A 10 -11.99 2.20 59.64
N MET A 11 -12.92 1.41 59.09
CA MET A 11 -14.40 1.50 59.10
C MET A 11 -14.99 2.58 58.16
N GLY A 12 -15.80 2.14 57.19
CA GLY A 12 -16.59 2.96 56.25
C GLY A 12 -17.09 2.09 55.08
N LEU A 13 -17.96 1.11 55.31
CA LEU A 13 -19.44 1.17 55.26
C LEU A 13 -20.04 1.49 53.88
N MET A 14 -20.65 0.45 53.30
CA MET A 14 -21.87 0.45 52.48
C MET A 14 -21.89 1.15 51.12
N SER A 15 -21.89 0.36 50.04
CA SER A 15 -23.18 0.03 49.41
C SER A 15 -23.08 -1.23 48.56
N GLN A 16 -24.00 -2.14 48.80
CA GLN A 16 -24.24 -3.33 48.00
C GLN A 16 -25.01 -2.91 46.74
N VAL A 17 -24.52 -3.31 45.56
CA VAL A 17 -25.40 -3.66 44.45
C VAL A 17 -24.96 -5.03 43.96
N MET A 18 -25.77 -6.04 44.27
CA MET A 18 -25.66 -7.39 43.76
C MET A 18 -26.40 -7.45 42.41
N ALA A 19 -25.75 -8.01 41.40
CA ALA A 19 -26.41 -8.66 40.27
C ALA A 19 -25.57 -9.88 39.86
N PRO A 20 -26.11 -11.12 39.89
CA PRO A 20 -25.42 -12.32 39.40
C PRO A 20 -26.01 -12.75 38.03
N PRO A 21 -25.48 -13.80 37.36
CA PRO A 21 -24.37 -13.73 36.42
C PRO A 21 -24.78 -14.34 35.04
N LEU A 22 -23.80 -14.70 34.21
CA LEU A 22 -23.85 -15.56 33.01
C LEU A 22 -23.80 -14.80 31.68
N HIS A 23 -22.59 -14.70 31.11
CA HIS A 23 -22.28 -15.32 29.82
C HIS A 23 -20.78 -15.65 29.79
N ALA A 24 -20.49 -16.88 30.21
CA ALA A 24 -19.30 -17.58 29.75
C ALA A 24 -19.62 -18.11 28.34
N GLU A 25 -19.12 -17.44 27.30
CA GLU A 25 -19.02 -18.02 25.96
C GLU A 25 -17.53 -18.18 25.62
N THR A 26 -17.05 -19.38 25.95
CA THR A 26 -16.15 -20.21 25.15
C THR A 26 -15.08 -19.47 24.32
N VAL A 27 -13.88 -19.35 24.90
CA VAL A 27 -12.64 -19.38 24.12
C VAL A 27 -12.66 -20.68 23.31
N SER A 28 -13.01 -20.57 22.03
CA SER A 28 -12.92 -21.67 21.09
C SER A 28 -11.44 -22.02 20.93
N THR A 29 -10.99 -23.03 21.66
CA THR A 29 -9.69 -23.67 21.42
C THR A 29 -9.79 -24.48 20.13
N GLN A 30 -9.81 -23.80 18.99
CA GLN A 30 -9.52 -24.45 17.73
C GLN A 30 -8.02 -24.78 17.71
N PRO A 31 -7.63 -26.01 17.33
CA PRO A 31 -6.22 -26.35 17.22
C PRO A 31 -5.57 -25.42 16.20
N VAL A 32 -4.45 -24.81 16.58
CA VAL A 32 -3.55 -24.14 15.65
C VAL A 32 -3.06 -25.22 14.69
N ILE A 33 -3.76 -25.38 13.57
CA ILE A 33 -3.25 -26.16 12.46
C ILE A 33 -1.98 -25.45 11.99
N ASN A 34 -0.84 -26.05 12.31
CA ASN A 34 0.44 -25.72 11.70
C ASN A 34 0.31 -26.02 10.21
N GLN A 35 -0.21 -25.06 9.45
CA GLN A 35 -0.02 -25.04 8.02
C GLN A 35 1.41 -24.58 7.79
N SER A 36 2.35 -25.51 7.91
CA SER A 36 3.61 -25.48 7.15
C SER A 36 3.29 -25.69 5.66
N GLY A 37 2.40 -24.85 5.13
CA GLY A 37 2.08 -24.78 3.73
C GLY A 37 3.31 -24.19 3.04
N LYS A 38 3.87 -24.92 2.10
CA LYS A 38 4.82 -24.40 1.11
C LYS A 38 4.35 -23.00 0.71
N HIS A 39 5.09 -21.97 1.10
CA HIS A 39 4.79 -20.61 0.68
C HIS A 39 4.80 -20.60 -0.85
N ALA A 40 3.62 -20.55 -1.47
CA ALA A 40 3.51 -20.41 -2.90
C ALA A 40 4.29 -19.15 -3.28
N THR A 41 5.36 -19.33 -4.04
CA THR A 41 6.19 -18.22 -4.50
C THR A 41 5.32 -17.43 -5.48
N MET A 42 4.84 -16.27 -5.06
CA MET A 42 4.04 -15.39 -5.93
C MET A 42 4.89 -14.97 -7.12
N LYS A 43 4.46 -15.32 -8.34
CA LYS A 43 5.14 -14.93 -9.59
C LYS A 43 5.21 -13.41 -9.73
N PHE A 44 4.23 -12.69 -9.20
CA PHE A 44 4.14 -11.24 -9.21
C PHE A 44 4.53 -10.66 -7.84
N ASN A 45 5.56 -9.81 -7.81
CA ASN A 45 6.04 -9.14 -6.62
C ASN A 45 6.75 -7.79 -6.89
N ASN A 46 6.83 -7.30 -8.13
CA ASN A 46 7.49 -6.03 -8.43
C ASN A 46 6.77 -5.24 -9.52
N PHE A 47 6.31 -4.03 -9.21
CA PHE A 47 5.69 -3.14 -10.21
C PHE A 47 5.96 -1.66 -9.95
N ILE A 48 5.70 -0.86 -10.98
CA ILE A 48 5.87 0.59 -10.94
C ILE A 48 4.59 1.30 -11.37
N TYR A 49 4.29 2.41 -10.70
CA TYR A 49 3.33 3.42 -11.12
C TYR A 49 4.06 4.72 -11.47
N ILE A 50 3.75 5.29 -12.63
CA ILE A 50 4.34 6.55 -13.09
C ILE A 50 3.22 7.57 -13.23
N PHE A 51 3.36 8.71 -12.54
CA PHE A 51 2.34 9.75 -12.51
C PHE A 51 2.85 11.10 -12.97
N LEU A 52 1.91 12.00 -13.28
CA LEU A 52 2.18 13.34 -13.74
C LEU A 52 1.77 14.36 -12.68
N GLY A 53 2.56 15.43 -12.55
CA GLY A 53 2.29 16.55 -11.66
C GLY A 53 3.17 17.76 -12.03
N PRO A 54 2.93 18.94 -11.43
CA PRO A 54 3.78 20.10 -11.67
C PRO A 54 5.13 19.95 -10.94
N GLU A 55 6.22 20.38 -11.58
CA GLU A 55 7.56 20.51 -11.02
C GLU A 55 8.21 19.19 -10.56
N LEU A 56 7.72 18.06 -11.06
CA LEU A 56 8.24 16.74 -10.72
C LEU A 56 9.45 16.35 -11.57
N ASP A 57 10.60 16.23 -10.93
CA ASP A 57 11.77 15.52 -11.46
C ASP A 57 11.73 14.00 -11.13
N PRO A 58 11.75 13.09 -12.14
CA PRO A 58 11.74 11.64 -11.90
C PRO A 58 12.97 11.10 -11.16
N LYS A 59 14.08 11.86 -11.12
CA LYS A 59 15.28 11.47 -10.35
C LYS A 59 15.14 11.76 -8.86
N GLN A 60 14.33 12.76 -8.51
CA GLN A 60 14.18 13.24 -7.14
C GLN A 60 12.86 12.77 -6.52
N HIS A 61 11.76 12.88 -7.26
CA HIS A 61 10.41 12.62 -6.79
C HIS A 61 9.98 11.19 -7.11
N ARG A 62 10.51 10.26 -6.31
CA ARG A 62 10.18 8.83 -6.38
C ARG A 62 10.16 8.21 -4.99
N ALA A 63 9.34 7.19 -4.80
CA ALA A 63 9.24 6.46 -3.55
C ALA A 63 9.10 4.96 -3.80
N VAL A 64 9.50 4.16 -2.80
CA VAL A 64 9.40 2.70 -2.84
C VAL A 64 8.67 2.23 -1.59
N ILE A 65 7.65 1.41 -1.77
CA ILE A 65 7.02 0.63 -0.70
C ILE A 65 7.48 -0.81 -0.88
N LYS A 66 8.13 -1.36 0.15
CA LYS A 66 8.70 -2.70 0.10
C LYS A 66 8.27 -3.52 1.31
N THR A 67 7.91 -4.78 1.03
CA THR A 67 7.69 -5.85 2.00
C THR A 67 8.49 -7.08 1.56
N ASP A 68 8.44 -8.15 2.34
CA ASP A 68 9.06 -9.44 1.95
C ASP A 68 8.44 -10.06 0.69
N LYS A 69 7.24 -9.62 0.29
CA LYS A 69 6.46 -10.23 -0.79
C LYS A 69 6.19 -9.30 -1.97
N LEU A 70 6.47 -8.00 -1.84
CA LEU A 70 6.10 -6.99 -2.83
C LEU A 70 7.04 -5.80 -2.78
N THR A 71 7.44 -5.33 -3.96
CA THR A 71 8.07 -4.04 -4.21
C THR A 71 7.15 -3.23 -5.11
N TYR A 72 6.77 -2.06 -4.65
CA TYR A 72 6.04 -1.06 -5.42
C TYR A 72 6.91 0.18 -5.54
N THR A 73 7.10 0.67 -6.75
CA THR A 73 7.80 1.93 -7.01
C THR A 73 6.80 2.95 -7.56
N THR A 74 6.87 4.20 -7.10
CA THR A 74 6.16 5.32 -7.72
C THR A 74 7.15 6.38 -8.18
N VAL A 75 6.95 6.93 -9.37
CA VAL A 75 7.81 7.98 -9.95
C VAL A 75 6.95 9.10 -10.51
N GLY A 76 7.27 10.34 -10.12
CA GLY A 76 6.64 11.56 -10.61
C GLY A 76 7.35 12.14 -11.81
N ILE A 77 6.58 12.63 -12.79
CA ILE A 77 7.09 13.31 -14.00
C ILE A 77 6.34 14.63 -14.20
N ASP A 78 7.08 15.68 -14.55
CA ASP A 78 6.49 16.98 -14.87
C ASP A 78 5.53 16.90 -16.07
N PHE A 79 4.38 17.58 -15.99
CA PHE A 79 3.41 17.69 -17.11
C PHE A 79 4.03 18.13 -18.45
N LYS A 80 5.06 18.97 -18.41
CA LYS A 80 5.77 19.52 -19.58
C LYS A 80 6.81 18.56 -20.16
N HIS A 81 7.13 17.48 -19.44
CA HIS A 81 8.20 16.54 -19.78
C HIS A 81 7.75 15.08 -19.78
N LYS A 82 6.55 14.81 -20.29
CA LYS A 82 5.94 13.46 -20.31
C LYS A 82 6.84 12.43 -20.98
N GLU A 83 7.67 12.84 -21.94
CA GLU A 83 8.62 11.99 -22.67
C GLU A 83 9.62 11.25 -21.78
N LYS A 84 9.93 11.78 -20.59
CA LYS A 84 10.80 11.12 -19.62
C LYS A 84 10.26 9.76 -19.16
N VAL A 85 8.97 9.47 -19.36
CA VAL A 85 8.35 8.17 -19.05
C VAL A 85 9.05 7.02 -19.76
N ILE A 86 9.61 7.24 -20.95
CA ILE A 86 10.31 6.20 -21.71
C ILE A 86 11.59 5.77 -20.97
N GLU A 87 12.37 6.72 -20.46
CA GLU A 87 13.60 6.43 -19.72
C GLU A 87 13.28 5.71 -18.40
N VAL A 88 12.30 6.22 -17.66
CA VAL A 88 11.83 5.62 -16.39
C VAL A 88 11.32 4.20 -16.61
N ALA A 89 10.56 3.95 -17.68
CA ALA A 89 10.05 2.62 -18.01
C ALA A 89 11.17 1.63 -18.35
N LYS A 90 12.15 2.05 -19.15
CA LYS A 90 13.32 1.20 -19.48
C LYS A 90 14.13 0.85 -18.23
N GLU A 91 14.36 1.84 -17.37
CA GLU A 91 15.05 1.63 -16.09
C GLU A 91 14.26 0.66 -15.20
N ALA A 92 12.95 0.83 -15.09
CA ALA A 92 12.10 -0.05 -14.29
C ALA A 92 12.16 -1.50 -14.77
N VAL A 93 12.09 -1.74 -16.08
CA VAL A 93 12.21 -3.09 -16.66
C VAL A 93 13.60 -3.67 -16.41
N ALA A 94 14.67 -2.88 -16.56
CA ALA A 94 16.03 -3.32 -16.23
C ALA A 94 16.18 -3.69 -14.75
N ASN A 95 15.46 -3.00 -13.87
CA ASN A 95 15.41 -3.25 -12.43
C ASN A 95 14.37 -4.31 -12.03
N GLY A 96 13.81 -5.05 -13.00
CA GLY A 96 12.95 -6.21 -12.75
C GLY A 96 11.49 -5.88 -12.44
N ALA A 97 11.00 -4.68 -12.76
CA ALA A 97 9.57 -4.41 -12.73
C ALA A 97 8.85 -5.37 -13.69
N GLN A 98 7.72 -5.93 -13.26
CA GLN A 98 6.98 -6.98 -13.97
C GLN A 98 5.72 -6.43 -14.65
N MET A 99 5.32 -5.21 -14.31
CA MET A 99 4.30 -4.42 -15.01
C MET A 99 4.57 -2.93 -14.80
N ILE A 100 4.03 -2.11 -15.70
CA ILE A 100 4.10 -0.66 -15.63
C ILE A 100 2.69 -0.10 -15.69
N GLU A 101 2.31 0.68 -14.68
CA GLU A 101 1.06 1.44 -14.67
C GLU A 101 1.36 2.92 -14.89
N LEU A 102 0.63 3.54 -15.83
CA LEU A 102 0.69 4.96 -16.10
C LEU A 102 -0.54 5.66 -15.53
N CYS A 103 -0.39 6.83 -14.93
CA CYS A 103 -1.56 7.64 -14.59
C CYS A 103 -2.35 8.01 -15.86
N GLY A 104 -3.67 8.18 -15.72
CA GLY A 104 -4.56 8.48 -16.86
C GLY A 104 -4.16 9.73 -17.68
N GLY A 105 -3.38 10.65 -17.12
CA GLY A 105 -2.88 11.84 -17.81
C GLY A 105 -1.87 11.57 -18.94
N PHE A 106 -1.35 10.34 -19.04
CA PHE A 106 -0.57 9.87 -20.18
C PHE A 106 -1.45 9.51 -21.38
N GLY A 107 -2.64 8.95 -21.16
CA GLY A 107 -3.53 8.51 -22.24
C GLY A 107 -2.95 7.38 -23.11
N PRO A 108 -3.73 6.90 -24.11
CA PRO A 108 -3.40 5.68 -24.86
C PRO A 108 -2.14 5.80 -25.73
N LEU A 109 -1.83 6.99 -26.25
CA LEU A 109 -0.65 7.21 -27.09
C LEU A 109 0.65 6.89 -26.34
N TRP A 110 0.75 7.32 -25.08
CA TRP A 110 1.95 7.10 -24.27
C TRP A 110 2.07 5.65 -23.79
N ILE A 111 0.95 4.95 -23.56
CA ILE A 111 0.96 3.49 -23.33
C ILE A 111 1.62 2.77 -24.51
N ALA A 112 1.20 3.10 -25.74
CA ALA A 112 1.77 2.49 -26.95
C ALA A 112 3.27 2.81 -27.10
N LYS A 113 3.67 4.08 -26.93
CA LYS A 113 5.09 4.50 -27.01
C LYS A 113 5.97 3.78 -25.98
N VAL A 114 5.50 3.65 -24.73
CA VAL A 114 6.25 2.95 -23.68
C VAL A 114 6.35 1.47 -24.01
N THR A 115 5.25 0.84 -24.43
CA THR A 115 5.21 -0.58 -24.82
C THR A 115 6.21 -0.87 -25.94
N GLU A 116 6.25 -0.03 -26.96
CA GLU A 116 7.21 -0.13 -28.07
C GLU A 116 8.65 0.06 -27.57
N ALA A 117 8.91 1.10 -26.77
CA ALA A 117 10.24 1.43 -26.30
C ALA A 117 10.86 0.36 -25.39
N ILE A 118 10.03 -0.40 -24.66
CA ILE A 118 10.47 -1.55 -23.85
C ILE A 118 10.35 -2.89 -24.60
N GLN A 119 10.00 -2.87 -25.89
CA GLN A 119 9.84 -4.05 -26.74
C GLN A 119 8.84 -5.08 -26.19
N GLY A 120 7.78 -4.62 -25.55
CA GLY A 120 6.74 -5.48 -24.98
C GLY A 120 7.23 -6.44 -23.88
N LYS A 121 8.37 -6.18 -23.24
CA LYS A 121 8.95 -7.06 -22.20
C LYS A 121 8.04 -7.29 -21.00
N VAL A 122 7.22 -6.30 -20.66
CA VAL A 122 6.22 -6.36 -19.57
C VAL A 122 4.94 -5.64 -20.00
N PRO A 123 3.77 -6.00 -19.43
CA PRO A 123 2.53 -5.29 -19.69
C PRO A 123 2.61 -3.83 -19.24
N VAL A 124 2.05 -2.94 -20.06
CA VAL A 124 1.90 -1.51 -19.78
C VAL A 124 0.42 -1.18 -19.80
N GLY A 125 -0.08 -0.59 -18.72
CA GLY A 125 -1.48 -0.20 -18.57
C GLY A 125 -1.63 1.23 -18.07
N SER A 126 -2.88 1.65 -17.88
CA SER A 126 -3.18 2.93 -17.23
C SER A 126 -4.21 2.80 -16.13
N VAL A 127 -3.99 3.55 -15.04
CA VAL A 127 -4.97 3.76 -13.98
C VAL A 127 -5.68 5.09 -14.24
N ALA A 128 -6.98 5.01 -14.51
CA ALA A 128 -7.78 6.17 -14.92
C ALA A 128 -9.13 6.22 -14.20
N TYR A 129 -9.69 7.42 -14.13
CA TYR A 129 -11.02 7.65 -13.58
C TYR A 129 -12.10 7.18 -14.54
N GLY A 130 -13.19 6.64 -13.98
CA GLY A 130 -14.39 6.34 -14.73
C GLY A 130 -15.03 7.60 -15.34
N PRO A 131 -15.89 7.45 -16.38
CA PRO A 131 -16.56 8.57 -17.03
C PRO A 131 -17.26 9.54 -16.07
N GLU A 132 -17.86 9.01 -15.00
CA GLU A 132 -18.60 9.72 -13.96
C GLU A 132 -17.74 10.70 -13.15
N ALA A 133 -16.45 10.41 -12.98
CA ALA A 133 -15.53 11.23 -12.18
C ALA A 133 -14.67 12.19 -13.02
N ARG A 134 -14.79 12.13 -14.35
CA ARG A 134 -13.91 12.87 -15.27
C ARG A 134 -14.12 14.39 -15.20
N LYS A 135 -15.38 14.85 -15.13
CA LYS A 135 -15.68 16.29 -15.05
C LYS A 135 -15.15 16.92 -13.74
N PRO A 136 -15.47 16.40 -12.54
CA PRO A 136 -14.92 16.94 -11.30
C PRO A 136 -13.39 16.97 -11.27
N LEU A 137 -12.73 15.97 -11.87
CA LEU A 137 -11.27 15.96 -11.98
C LEU A 137 -10.74 17.10 -12.86
N VAL A 138 -11.35 17.34 -14.03
CA VAL A 138 -10.97 18.46 -14.90
C VAL A 138 -11.13 19.78 -14.16
N ASP A 139 -12.23 19.96 -13.43
CA ASP A 139 -12.50 21.17 -12.67
C ASP A 139 -11.41 21.43 -11.57
N LEU A 140 -10.76 20.39 -11.04
CA LEU A 140 -9.62 20.51 -10.10
C LEU A 140 -8.29 20.87 -10.77
N LEU A 141 -8.14 20.61 -12.07
CA LEU A 141 -6.90 20.77 -12.82
C LEU A 141 -6.90 21.98 -13.77
N SER A 142 -8.03 22.70 -13.81
CA SER A 142 -8.26 23.92 -14.60
C SER A 142 -7.78 25.16 -13.85
#